data_AF-A0A9W3F9W3-F1
#
_entry.id   AF-A0A9W3F9W3-F1
#
_cell.length_a   1.000
_cell.length_b   1.000
_cell.length_c   1.000
_cell.angle_alpha   90.00
_cell.angle_beta   90.00
_cell.angle_gamma   90.00
#
_symmetry.space_group_name_H-M   'P 1'
#
loop_
_entity.id
_entity.type
_entity.pdbx_description
1 polymer ?
#
loop_
_entity_poly.entity_id
_entity_poly.type
_entity_poly.pdbx_seq_one_letter_code
_entity_poly.pdbx_strand_id
1 'polypeptide(L)'
;MVPDISPSPDAKGSIREIILPKGLDLDRPKRTRTSFTAEQLYRLEMEFQRCQYVVGRERTELARQLNLSETQVKVWFQNRRTKQKKDQGKDSELRSVVSETAATCSVLRLLEQGRLLPLTMAGSLAGNLQELSARYLSSSAFEPYSRTNNKEGAEKKALD
;
A
#
# COMPACT_ATOMS: atom_id res chain seq x y z
N MET A 1 9.79 -23.70 -27.31
CA MET A 1 11.14 -23.12 -27.10
C MET A 1 10.92 -21.76 -26.46
N VAL A 2 11.37 -21.59 -25.22
CA VAL A 2 11.16 -20.36 -24.41
C VAL A 2 12.22 -19.33 -24.83
N PRO A 3 11.89 -18.07 -25.15
CA PRO A 3 12.92 -17.08 -25.45
C PRO A 3 13.65 -16.68 -24.17
N ASP A 4 14.97 -16.84 -24.21
CA ASP A 4 15.92 -16.47 -23.17
C ASP A 4 15.92 -14.94 -22.96
N ILE A 5 15.40 -14.47 -21.81
CA ILE A 5 15.49 -13.07 -21.41
C ILE A 5 16.79 -12.90 -20.60
N SER A 6 17.92 -12.99 -21.28
CA SER A 6 19.21 -12.57 -20.71
C SER A 6 19.40 -11.07 -20.99
N PRO A 7 19.65 -10.23 -19.96
CA PRO A 7 19.88 -8.81 -20.16
C PRO A 7 21.22 -8.59 -20.87
N SER A 8 21.18 -8.00 -22.06
CA SER A 8 22.37 -7.63 -22.83
C SER A 8 23.14 -6.51 -22.14
N PRO A 9 24.44 -6.67 -21.85
CA PRO A 9 25.28 -5.59 -21.35
C PRO A 9 25.57 -4.59 -22.48
N ASP A 10 25.49 -3.29 -22.19
CA ASP A 10 25.93 -2.26 -23.13
C ASP A 10 27.46 -2.22 -23.28
N ALA A 11 27.90 -1.68 -24.41
CA ALA A 11 29.26 -1.76 -24.95
C ALA A 11 30.38 -1.06 -24.13
N LYS A 12 30.17 -0.76 -22.84
CA LYS A 12 31.20 -0.27 -21.92
C LYS A 12 31.28 -0.99 -20.59
N GLY A 13 30.61 -2.15 -20.42
CA GLY A 13 30.81 -3.03 -19.25
C GLY A 13 30.58 -2.38 -17.88
N SER A 14 29.91 -1.23 -17.83
CA SER A 14 29.66 -0.50 -16.60
C SER A 14 28.28 -0.88 -16.08
N ILE A 15 28.28 -1.77 -15.08
CA ILE A 15 27.10 -2.07 -14.28
C ILE A 15 26.60 -0.74 -13.71
N ARG A 16 25.38 -0.34 -14.09
CA ARG A 16 24.70 0.79 -13.46
C ARG A 16 24.47 0.41 -12.00
N GLU A 17 25.27 0.99 -11.11
CA GLU A 17 25.04 0.90 -9.68
C GLU A 17 23.61 1.38 -9.41
N ILE A 18 22.77 0.49 -8.88
CA ILE A 18 21.44 0.87 -8.39
C ILE A 18 21.71 1.75 -7.16
N ILE A 19 21.80 3.05 -7.38
CA ILE A 19 21.88 4.05 -6.30
C ILE A 19 20.53 4.01 -5.60
N LEU A 20 20.45 3.13 -4.61
CA LEU A 20 19.30 2.99 -3.74
C LEU A 20 19.23 4.26 -2.87
N PRO A 21 18.08 4.96 -2.81
CA PRO A 21 17.97 6.17 -2.00
C PRO A 21 18.33 5.87 -0.55
N LYS A 22 19.16 6.74 0.05
CA LYS A 22 19.78 6.63 1.39
C LYS A 22 18.81 6.44 2.59
N GLY A 23 17.52 6.27 2.32
CA GLY A 23 16.49 5.90 3.31
C GLY A 23 16.31 4.38 3.48
N LEU A 24 16.97 3.55 2.67
CA LEU A 24 17.00 2.10 2.82
C LEU A 24 18.36 1.69 3.40
N ASP A 25 18.58 2.04 4.66
CA ASP A 25 19.73 1.59 5.43
C ASP A 25 19.68 0.06 5.58
N LEU A 26 20.22 -0.66 4.59
CA LEU A 26 20.34 -2.11 4.57
C LEU A 26 21.31 -2.63 5.64
N ASP A 27 22.14 -1.74 6.19
CA ASP A 27 23.05 -1.99 7.32
C ASP A 27 22.35 -1.90 8.67
N ARG A 28 21.09 -1.43 8.73
CA ARG A 28 20.30 -1.56 9.94
C ARG A 28 20.09 -3.05 10.23
N PRO A 29 20.57 -3.58 11.36
CA PRO A 29 20.39 -4.99 11.71
C PRO A 29 18.90 -5.34 11.59
N LYS A 30 18.58 -6.27 10.68
CA LYS A 30 17.23 -6.81 10.52
C LYS A 30 16.84 -7.40 11.86
N ARG A 31 15.97 -6.73 12.59
CA ARG A 31 15.49 -7.24 13.89
C ARG A 31 14.86 -8.60 13.63
N THR A 32 15.41 -9.64 14.24
CA THR A 32 14.87 -10.99 14.17
C THR A 32 13.39 -10.95 14.56
N ARG A 33 12.52 -11.47 13.69
CA ARG A 33 11.09 -11.56 13.97
C ARG A 33 10.89 -12.47 15.18
N THR A 34 10.40 -11.90 16.28
CA THR A 34 9.97 -12.70 17.43
C THR A 34 8.62 -13.35 17.11
N SER A 35 8.49 -14.65 17.36
CA SER A 35 7.18 -15.32 17.43
C SER A 35 6.74 -15.42 18.89
N PHE A 36 5.47 -15.15 19.16
CA PHE A 36 4.89 -15.28 20.50
C PHE A 36 4.21 -16.65 20.63
N THR A 37 4.22 -17.22 21.83
CA THR A 37 3.48 -18.46 22.12
C THR A 37 1.98 -18.20 22.13
N ALA A 38 1.18 -19.27 22.00
CA ALA A 38 -0.29 -19.17 22.07
C ALA A 38 -0.75 -18.56 23.40
N GLU A 39 -0.15 -18.96 24.51
CA GLU A 39 -0.44 -18.42 25.85
C GLU A 39 -0.12 -16.93 25.95
N GLN A 40 1.04 -16.49 25.43
CA GLN A 40 1.40 -15.08 25.40
C GLN A 40 0.40 -14.26 24.59
N LEU A 41 0.00 -14.75 23.42
CA LEU A 41 -1.02 -14.08 22.58
C LEU A 41 -2.37 -14.00 23.28
N TYR A 42 -2.79 -15.08 23.95
CA TYR A 42 -4.05 -15.11 24.70
C TYR A 42 -4.07 -14.05 25.80
N ARG A 43 -3.02 -13.98 26.63
CA ARG A 43 -2.90 -12.98 27.70
C ARG A 43 -2.84 -11.55 27.16
N LEU A 44 -2.12 -11.32 26.06
CA LEU A 44 -2.05 -10.01 25.40
C LEU A 44 -3.43 -9.58 24.86
N GLU A 45 -4.17 -10.49 24.26
CA GLU A 45 -5.51 -10.21 23.73
C GLU A 45 -6.52 -9.93 24.85
N MET A 46 -6.47 -10.71 25.93
CA MET A 46 -7.31 -10.51 27.11
C MET A 46 -7.08 -9.12 27.72
N GLU A 47 -5.83 -8.69 27.85
CA GLU A 47 -5.53 -7.35 28.36
C GLU A 47 -5.96 -6.26 27.36
N PHE A 48 -5.81 -6.51 26.06
CA PHE A 48 -6.23 -5.57 25.01
C PHE A 48 -7.74 -5.33 24.99
N GLN A 49 -8.55 -6.35 25.30
CA GLN A 49 -10.00 -6.21 25.46
C GLN A 49 -10.37 -5.31 26.65
N ARG A 50 -9.57 -5.34 27.72
CA ARG A 50 -9.75 -4.48 28.90
C ARG A 50 -9.28 -3.06 28.64
N CYS A 51 -8.12 -2.90 28.02
CA CYS A 51 -7.52 -1.62 27.69
C CYS A 51 -6.71 -1.70 26.39
N GLN A 52 -7.08 -0.91 25.37
CA GLN A 52 -6.41 -0.90 24.07
C GLN A 52 -5.03 -0.20 24.09
N TYR A 53 -4.66 0.44 25.20
CA TYR A 53 -3.41 1.19 25.36
C TYR A 53 -2.78 0.90 26.72
N VAL A 54 -1.68 0.14 26.73
CA VAL A 54 -0.88 -0.09 27.95
C VAL A 54 0.23 0.95 28.08
N VAL A 55 0.36 1.54 29.27
CA VAL A 55 1.32 2.62 29.55
C VAL A 55 2.10 2.38 30.85
N GLY A 56 3.31 2.93 30.92
CA GLY A 56 4.16 2.95 32.13
C GLY A 56 4.18 1.61 32.88
N ARG A 57 3.61 1.62 34.08
CA ARG A 57 3.59 0.48 35.02
C ARG A 57 2.86 -0.75 34.47
N GLU A 58 1.72 -0.58 33.81
CA GLU A 58 0.94 -1.71 33.28
C GLU A 58 1.72 -2.46 32.21
N ARG A 59 2.43 -1.71 31.36
CA ARG A 59 3.30 -2.29 30.34
C ARG A 59 4.45 -3.07 30.97
N THR A 60 5.11 -2.51 31.99
CA THR A 60 6.21 -3.17 32.69
C THR A 60 5.75 -4.47 33.35
N GLU A 61 4.59 -4.46 34.01
CA GLU A 61 4.07 -5.65 34.69
C GLU A 61 3.64 -6.74 33.70
N LEU A 62 2.96 -6.36 32.61
CA LEU A 62 2.57 -7.31 31.56
C LEU A 62 3.79 -7.93 30.86
N ALA A 63 4.82 -7.11 30.60
CA ALA A 63 6.09 -7.58 30.04
C ALA A 63 6.76 -8.62 30.95
N ARG A 64 6.80 -8.34 32.27
CA ARG A 64 7.36 -9.24 33.28
C ARG A 64 6.58 -10.57 33.35
N GLN A 65 5.25 -10.52 33.40
CA GLN A 65 4.41 -11.73 33.47
C GLN A 65 4.56 -12.64 32.25
N LEU A 66 4.75 -12.05 31.07
CA LEU A 66 4.83 -12.80 29.81
C LEU A 66 6.26 -13.16 29.39
N ASN A 67 7.26 -12.76 30.18
CA ASN A 67 8.69 -12.87 29.85
C ASN A 67 9.02 -12.22 28.49
N LEU A 68 8.46 -11.03 28.26
CA LEU A 68 8.69 -10.21 27.07
C LEU A 68 9.36 -8.88 27.46
N SER A 69 9.96 -8.20 26.49
CA SER A 69 10.39 -6.81 26.69
C SER A 69 9.22 -5.84 26.58
N GLU A 70 9.29 -4.71 27.30
CA GLU A 70 8.30 -3.63 27.18
C GLU A 70 8.13 -3.15 25.74
N THR A 71 9.21 -3.16 24.96
CA THR A 71 9.17 -2.79 23.53
C THR A 71 8.36 -3.79 22.72
N GLN A 72 8.49 -5.09 22.98
CA GLN A 72 7.67 -6.11 22.28
C GLN A 72 6.20 -5.96 22.62
N VAL A 73 5.86 -5.72 23.89
CA VAL A 73 4.48 -5.44 24.32
C VAL A 73 3.96 -4.18 23.62
N LYS A 74 4.73 -3.09 23.64
CA LYS A 74 4.37 -1.84 22.93
C LYS A 74 4.09 -2.06 21.45
N VAL A 75 4.98 -2.78 20.76
CA VAL A 75 4.84 -3.08 19.32
C VAL A 75 3.64 -3.98 19.06
N TRP A 76 3.40 -4.98 19.91
CA TRP A 76 2.24 -5.85 19.77
C TRP A 76 0.93 -5.06 19.90
N PHE A 77 0.79 -4.21 20.91
CA PHE A 77 -0.39 -3.36 21.09
C PHE A 77 -0.59 -2.39 19.92
N GLN A 78 0.49 -1.82 19.39
CA GLN A 78 0.43 -0.97 18.20
C GLN A 78 -0.09 -1.75 16.98
N ASN A 79 0.48 -2.93 16.73
CA ASN A 79 0.06 -3.80 15.63
C ASN A 79 -1.38 -4.27 15.80
N ARG A 80 -1.79 -4.58 17.03
CA ARG A 80 -3.14 -5.03 17.35
C ARG A 80 -4.19 -3.95 17.07
N ARG A 81 -3.91 -2.68 17.39
CA ARG A 81 -4.77 -1.54 17.02
C ARG A 81 -4.87 -1.36 15.50
N THR A 82 -3.74 -1.45 14.79
CA THR A 82 -3.73 -1.39 13.31
C THR A 82 -4.60 -2.50 12.71
N LYS A 83 -4.48 -3.73 13.23
CA LYS A 83 -5.34 -4.85 12.82
C LYS A 83 -6.81 -4.57 13.13
N GLN A 84 -7.15 -4.09 14.33
CA GLN A 84 -8.53 -3.76 14.69
C GLN A 84 -9.14 -2.72 13.73
N LYS A 85 -8.38 -1.68 13.37
CA LYS A 85 -8.84 -0.67 12.41
C LYS A 85 -9.08 -1.28 11.03
N LYS A 86 -8.19 -2.17 10.59
CA LYS A 86 -8.32 -2.88 9.30
C LYS A 86 -9.53 -3.82 9.30
N ASP A 87 -9.77 -4.54 10.39
CA ASP A 87 -10.88 -5.47 10.52
C ASP A 87 -12.23 -4.71 10.51
N GLN A 88 -12.31 -3.55 11.16
CA GLN A 88 -13.50 -2.68 11.09
C GLN A 88 -13.77 -2.14 9.67
N GLY A 89 -12.72 -1.75 8.92
CA GLY A 89 -12.87 -1.29 7.53
C GLY A 89 -13.26 -2.41 6.56
N LYS A 90 -12.80 -3.64 6.84
CA LYS A 90 -13.20 -4.82 6.06
C LYS A 90 -14.62 -5.27 6.36
N ASP A 91 -15.12 -5.13 7.59
CA ASP A 91 -16.52 -5.46 7.88
C ASP A 91 -17.47 -4.53 7.09
N SER A 92 -17.12 -3.25 6.95
CA SER A 92 -17.84 -2.33 6.07
C SER A 92 -17.76 -2.70 4.57
N GLU A 93 -16.59 -3.13 4.09
CA GLU A 93 -16.41 -3.53 2.68
C GLU A 93 -17.06 -4.90 2.39
N LEU A 94 -16.94 -5.88 3.29
CA LEU A 94 -17.62 -7.17 3.20
C LEU A 94 -19.14 -7.01 3.29
N ARG A 95 -19.66 -6.09 4.12
CA ARG A 95 -21.09 -5.75 4.11
C ARG A 95 -21.53 -5.11 2.79
N SER A 96 -20.69 -4.27 2.18
CA SER A 96 -20.96 -3.71 0.84
C SER A 96 -20.99 -4.80 -0.23
N VAL A 97 -19.99 -5.69 -0.23
CA VAL A 97 -19.90 -6.80 -1.19
C VAL A 97 -21.03 -7.80 -1.00
N VAL A 98 -21.47 -8.09 0.23
CA VAL A 98 -22.65 -8.93 0.48
C VAL A 98 -23.93 -8.25 -0.03
N SER A 99 -24.05 -6.93 0.10
CA SER A 99 -25.18 -6.17 -0.47
C SER A 99 -25.15 -6.15 -2.01
N GLU A 100 -23.97 -5.99 -2.62
CA GLU A 100 -23.77 -5.99 -4.07
C GLU A 100 -23.94 -7.39 -4.67
N THR A 101 -23.47 -8.44 -4.00
CA THR A 101 -23.71 -9.83 -4.43
C THR A 101 -25.17 -10.22 -4.24
N ALA A 102 -25.85 -9.77 -3.18
CA ALA A 102 -27.30 -9.96 -3.02
C ALA A 102 -28.08 -9.24 -4.13
N ALA A 103 -27.67 -8.01 -4.51
CA ALA A 103 -28.25 -7.29 -5.64
C ALA A 103 -27.97 -8.01 -6.97
N THR A 104 -26.74 -8.51 -7.18
CA THR A 104 -26.36 -9.28 -8.37
C THR A 104 -27.17 -10.58 -8.47
N CYS A 105 -27.30 -11.34 -7.39
CA CYS A 105 -28.13 -12.55 -7.33
C CYS A 105 -29.61 -12.25 -7.61
N SER A 106 -30.11 -11.10 -7.14
CA SER A 106 -31.47 -10.65 -7.44
C SER A 106 -31.65 -10.32 -8.92
N VAL A 107 -30.70 -9.61 -9.54
CA VAL A 107 -30.70 -9.30 -10.98
C VAL A 107 -30.61 -10.56 -11.83
N LEU A 108 -29.71 -11.49 -11.50
CA LEU A 108 -29.58 -12.77 -12.21
C LEU A 108 -30.87 -13.59 -12.14
N ARG A 109 -31.54 -13.62 -10.98
CA ARG A 109 -32.83 -14.28 -10.82
C ARG A 109 -33.94 -13.64 -11.66
N LEU A 110 -33.94 -12.31 -11.81
CA LEU A 110 -34.89 -11.60 -12.66
C LEU A 110 -34.63 -11.81 -14.16
N LEU A 111 -33.35 -11.96 -14.55
CA LEU A 111 -32.94 -12.32 -15.91
C LEU A 111 -33.37 -13.74 -16.27
N GLU A 112 -33.18 -14.70 -15.37
CA GLU A 112 -33.63 -16.09 -15.54
C GLU A 112 -35.15 -16.20 -15.66
N GLN A 113 -35.89 -15.32 -14.99
CA GLN A 113 -37.36 -15.23 -15.08
C GLN A 113 -37.85 -14.45 -16.31
N GLY A 114 -36.97 -14.01 -17.20
CA GLY A 114 -37.33 -13.31 -18.44
C GLY A 114 -38.06 -11.98 -18.22
N ARG A 115 -37.82 -11.30 -17.09
CA ARG A 115 -38.59 -10.12 -16.67
C ARG A 115 -37.93 -8.76 -16.96
N LEU A 116 -36.77 -8.72 -17.59
CA LEU A 116 -36.13 -7.46 -17.98
C LEU A 116 -36.36 -7.16 -19.46
N LEU A 117 -37.07 -6.06 -19.74
CA LEU A 117 -37.22 -5.52 -21.09
C LEU A 117 -35.85 -5.07 -21.64
N PRO A 118 -35.61 -5.14 -22.97
CA PRO A 118 -34.29 -4.92 -23.55
C PRO A 118 -33.74 -3.52 -23.23
N LEU A 119 -32.50 -3.50 -22.70
CA LEU A 119 -31.69 -2.31 -22.55
C LEU A 119 -31.41 -1.71 -23.94
N THR A 120 -32.14 -0.66 -24.25
CA THR A 120 -31.88 0.19 -25.41
C THR A 120 -30.53 0.88 -25.26
N MET A 121 -29.61 0.50 -26.15
CA MET A 121 -28.49 1.29 -26.69
C MET A 121 -27.27 1.49 -25.79
N ALA A 122 -26.28 0.62 -26.01
CA ALA A 122 -24.87 0.91 -25.80
C ALA A 122 -24.45 2.12 -26.63
N GLY A 123 -24.19 3.24 -25.96
CA GLY A 123 -23.61 4.43 -26.55
C GLY A 123 -22.58 5.03 -25.60
N SER A 124 -21.37 5.26 -26.11
CA SER A 124 -20.29 6.05 -25.50
C SER A 124 -19.36 5.36 -24.49
N LEU A 125 -18.51 4.44 -24.99
CA LEU A 125 -17.22 4.13 -24.35
C LEU A 125 -16.01 4.73 -25.11
N ALA A 126 -16.19 5.13 -26.37
CA ALA A 126 -15.10 5.65 -27.20
C ALA A 126 -14.75 7.13 -26.90
N GLY A 127 -15.68 7.93 -26.37
CA GLY A 127 -15.45 9.37 -26.13
C GLY A 127 -14.55 9.67 -24.92
N ASN A 128 -14.55 8.81 -23.90
CA ASN A 128 -13.89 9.12 -22.63
C ASN A 128 -12.36 8.95 -22.67
N LEU A 129 -11.81 8.10 -23.55
CA LEU A 129 -10.37 7.86 -23.61
C LEU A 129 -9.60 9.07 -24.15
N GLN A 130 -10.18 9.75 -25.14
CA GLN A 130 -9.56 10.92 -25.76
C GLN A 130 -9.61 12.12 -24.80
N GLU A 131 -10.74 12.31 -24.13
CA GLU A 131 -10.92 13.34 -23.10
C GLU A 131 -9.96 13.14 -21.90
N LEU A 132 -9.80 11.89 -21.44
CA LEU A 132 -8.88 11.55 -20.35
C LEU A 132 -7.41 11.72 -20.76
N SER A 133 -7.05 11.36 -22.00
CA SER A 133 -5.69 11.58 -22.54
C SER A 133 -5.35 13.07 -22.63
N ALA A 134 -6.30 13.91 -23.06
CA ALA A 134 -6.12 15.36 -23.14
C ALA A 134 -5.94 15.98 -21.75
N ARG A 135 -6.71 15.52 -20.75
CA ARG A 135 -6.55 15.97 -19.36
C ARG A 135 -5.23 15.53 -18.74
N TYR A 136 -4.72 14.35 -19.09
CA TYR A 136 -3.44 13.86 -18.59
C TYR A 136 -2.25 14.62 -19.20
N LEU A 137 -2.28 14.86 -20.52
CA LEU A 137 -1.24 15.63 -21.22
C LEU A 137 -1.24 17.12 -20.83
N SER A 138 -2.40 17.68 -20.48
CA SER A 138 -2.53 19.07 -20.01
C SER A 138 -2.29 19.23 -18.50
N SER A 139 -2.11 18.15 -17.75
CA SER A 139 -1.85 18.20 -16.31
C SER A 139 -0.40 18.58 -16.04
N SER A 140 -0.16 19.46 -15.06
CA SER A 140 1.18 19.83 -14.59
C SER A 140 1.97 18.67 -13.97
N ALA A 141 1.37 17.48 -13.89
CA ALA A 141 2.05 16.23 -13.55
C ALA A 141 2.96 15.71 -14.67
N PHE A 142 2.81 16.22 -15.90
CA PHE A 142 3.73 15.96 -17.00
C PHE A 142 4.85 17.00 -17.01
N GLU A 143 5.77 16.91 -16.04
CA GLU A 143 7.10 17.51 -16.15
C GLU A 143 7.96 16.51 -16.96
N PRO A 144 8.24 16.75 -18.25
CA PRO A 144 9.29 16.00 -18.91
C PRO A 144 10.59 16.36 -18.18
N TYR A 145 11.20 15.36 -17.55
CA TYR A 145 12.47 15.50 -16.85
C TYR A 145 13.49 16.17 -17.79
N SER A 146 13.61 17.48 -17.67
CA SER A 146 14.51 18.28 -18.49
C SER A 146 15.89 18.03 -17.94
N ARG A 147 16.58 17.08 -18.59
CA ARG A 147 17.99 16.80 -18.37
C ARG A 147 18.78 18.06 -18.75
N THR A 148 19.10 18.89 -17.77
CA THR A 148 19.98 20.04 -17.96
C THR A 148 21.40 19.54 -18.22
N ASN A 149 21.74 19.35 -19.49
CA ASN A 149 23.13 19.23 -19.94
C ASN A 149 23.70 20.64 -20.09
N ASN A 150 24.75 20.89 -19.31
CA ASN A 150 25.58 22.09 -19.28
C ASN A 150 26.32 22.31 -20.62
N LYS A 151 26.24 23.51 -21.21
CA LYS A 151 27.36 24.25 -21.85
C LYS A 151 26.91 25.56 -22.52
N GLU A 152 27.87 26.49 -22.52
CA GLU A 152 27.91 27.85 -23.13
C GLU A 152 27.22 28.93 -22.26
N GLY A 153 27.90 29.96 -21.76
CA GLY A 153 29.18 30.57 -22.10
C GLY A 153 28.96 32.07 -22.31
N ALA A 154 29.76 32.90 -21.62
CA ALA A 154 29.86 34.36 -21.76
C ALA A 154 28.64 35.17 -21.27
N GLU A 155 28.72 36.36 -20.67
CA GLU A 155 29.76 37.26 -20.19
C GLU A 155 28.96 38.46 -19.59
N LYS A 156 29.63 39.33 -18.81
CA LYS A 156 29.26 40.75 -18.49
C LYS A 156 28.18 40.92 -17.41
N LYS A 157 28.19 41.89 -16.49
CA LYS A 157 29.12 42.92 -15.95
C LYS A 157 28.23 43.75 -14.99
N ALA A 158 28.83 44.38 -13.98
CA ALA A 158 28.30 45.52 -13.20
C ALA A 158 27.16 45.20 -12.20
N LEU A 159 27.39 45.37 -10.90
CA LEU A 159 27.37 46.63 -10.11
C LEU A 159 25.97 46.88 -9.53
N ASP A 160 25.79 46.49 -8.26
CA ASP A 160 25.50 47.40 -7.13
C ASP A 160 25.87 46.66 -5.83
#